data_AF-A0A183J4D1-F1
#
_entry.id   AF-A0A183J4D1-F1
#
_cell.length_a   1.000
_cell.length_b   1.000
_cell.length_c   1.000
_cell.angle_alpha   90.00
_cell.angle_beta   90.00
_cell.angle_gamma   90.00
#
_symmetry.space_group_name_H-M   'P 1'
#
loop_
_entity.id
_entity.type
_entity.pdbx_description
1 polymer ?
#
loop_
_entity_poly.entity_id
_entity_poly.type
_entity_poly.pdbx_seq_one_letter_code
_entity_poly.pdbx_strand_id
1 'polypeptide(L)'
;MREPYLIKSNFLGDWQVSVLYDGEHIRGSPFMCKVFDAGLVEIQGLEAGSIGEEIAFTVDARVAGSGTITVEALHNHRPVRTFVEQLDVQLYRAHFIPAGAGKYDIHVWMNDVEINGSPFLLDVVDKTSIAVSGDGLSMASVDNLATFMIKAAGVDSQDLVVTITAPSGKTKRARIIALSDSTYRAEWKPIETGKQS
;
A
#
# COMPACT_ATOMS: atom_id res chain seq x y z
N MET A 1 10.87 1.49 -47.29
CA MET A 1 10.59 2.93 -47.08
C MET A 1 10.16 3.09 -45.64
N ARG A 2 10.75 4.06 -44.94
CA ARG A 2 10.79 4.19 -43.47
C ARG A 2 9.38 4.29 -42.86
N GLU A 3 9.18 3.65 -41.71
CA GLU A 3 8.12 3.99 -40.77
C GLU A 3 8.41 5.35 -40.13
N PRO A 4 7.45 6.29 -40.12
CA PRO A 4 7.36 7.30 -39.08
C PRO A 4 5.96 7.18 -38.47
N TYR A 5 5.73 7.17 -37.15
CA TYR A 5 6.11 8.21 -36.21
C TYR A 5 6.14 7.60 -34.80
N LEU A 6 7.31 7.15 -34.37
CA LEU A 6 7.64 7.20 -32.94
C LEU A 6 7.94 8.67 -32.60
N ILE A 7 6.90 9.47 -32.37
CA ILE A 7 7.03 10.71 -31.63
C ILE A 7 6.44 10.45 -30.25
N LYS A 8 7.30 10.00 -29.33
CA LYS A 8 7.08 10.23 -27.90
C LYS A 8 7.23 11.74 -27.65
N SER A 9 6.20 12.53 -27.96
CA SER A 9 6.06 13.86 -27.37
C SER A 9 4.76 13.88 -26.60
N ASN A 10 4.84 14.24 -25.32
CA ASN A 10 3.75 14.23 -24.38
C ASN A 10 2.66 15.21 -24.84
N PHE A 11 1.60 14.65 -25.43
CA PHE A 11 0.57 15.35 -26.20
C PHE A 11 -0.72 15.48 -25.37
N LEU A 12 -0.60 15.61 -24.05
CA LEU A 12 -1.73 15.63 -23.13
C LEU A 12 -2.34 17.03 -23.07
N GLY A 13 -3.67 17.11 -22.91
CA GLY A 13 -4.39 18.39 -22.82
C GLY A 13 -5.37 18.62 -23.96
N ASP A 14 -5.65 19.89 -24.27
CA ASP A 14 -6.69 20.29 -25.22
C ASP A 14 -6.23 20.19 -26.68
N TRP A 15 -6.94 19.38 -27.46
CA TRP A 15 -6.69 19.08 -28.86
C TRP A 15 -7.79 19.65 -29.73
N GLN A 16 -7.40 20.22 -30.87
CA GLN A 16 -8.33 20.77 -31.83
C GLN A 16 -8.60 19.75 -32.95
N VAL A 17 -9.84 19.27 -33.04
CA VAL A 17 -10.30 18.40 -34.12
C VAL A 17 -11.05 19.23 -35.15
N SER A 18 -10.43 19.40 -36.32
CA SER A 18 -11.00 20.18 -37.42
C SER A 18 -11.68 19.28 -38.43
N VAL A 19 -12.95 19.58 -38.75
CA VAL A 19 -13.72 18.87 -39.76
C VAL A 19 -14.11 19.86 -40.85
N LEU A 20 -13.68 19.59 -42.07
CA LEU A 20 -13.87 20.47 -43.21
C LEU A 20 -14.71 19.80 -44.30
N TYR A 21 -15.53 20.60 -44.99
CA TYR A 21 -16.24 20.25 -46.21
C TYR A 21 -15.91 21.30 -47.28
N ASP A 22 -15.41 20.86 -48.43
CA ASP A 22 -14.91 21.73 -49.52
C ASP A 22 -13.87 22.79 -49.07
N GLY A 23 -13.00 22.41 -48.12
CA GLY A 23 -12.00 23.31 -47.56
C GLY A 23 -12.52 24.31 -46.52
N GLU A 24 -13.84 24.33 -46.25
CA GLU A 24 -14.45 25.16 -45.21
C GLU A 24 -14.82 24.35 -43.96
N HIS A 25 -14.72 24.95 -42.78
CA HIS A 25 -15.16 24.30 -41.55
C HIS A 25 -16.66 24.03 -41.56
N ILE A 26 -17.04 22.80 -41.18
CA ILE A 26 -18.46 22.53 -40.89
C ILE A 26 -18.88 23.27 -39.62
N ARG A 27 -20.18 23.42 -39.41
CA ARG A 27 -20.73 24.02 -38.19
C ARG A 27 -20.21 23.26 -36.95
N GLY A 28 -19.63 24.01 -36.01
CA GLY A 28 -19.08 23.48 -34.76
C GLY A 28 -17.63 23.03 -34.86
N SER A 29 -17.06 22.97 -36.07
CA SER A 29 -15.62 22.84 -36.23
C SER A 29 -14.95 24.20 -36.04
N PRO A 30 -13.80 24.25 -35.34
CA PRO A 30 -13.14 23.11 -34.70
C PRO A 30 -13.77 22.67 -33.37
N PHE A 31 -13.68 21.38 -33.10
CA PHE A 31 -14.06 20.78 -31.81
C PHE A 31 -12.85 20.70 -30.88
N MET A 32 -13.09 20.83 -29.57
CA MET A 32 -12.07 20.64 -28.54
C MET A 32 -12.17 19.24 -27.94
N CYS A 33 -11.05 18.54 -27.83
CA CYS A 33 -10.94 17.20 -27.28
C CYS A 33 -9.85 17.16 -26.22
N LYS A 34 -10.14 16.64 -25.03
CA LYS A 34 -9.13 16.48 -23.97
C LYS A 34 -8.46 15.12 -24.09
N VAL A 35 -7.16 15.12 -24.31
CA VAL A 35 -6.33 13.91 -24.37
C VAL A 35 -5.68 13.67 -23.02
N PHE A 36 -5.80 12.45 -22.52
CA PHE A 36 -5.23 11.99 -21.25
C PHE A 36 -4.49 10.66 -21.46
N ASP A 37 -3.64 10.29 -20.51
CA ASP A 37 -2.90 9.03 -20.49
C ASP A 37 -2.92 8.45 -19.07
N ALA A 38 -3.81 7.47 -18.86
CA ALA A 38 -3.95 6.75 -17.59
C ALA A 38 -2.66 6.02 -17.19
N GLY A 39 -1.76 5.73 -18.14
CA GLY A 39 -0.50 5.07 -17.88
C GLY A 39 0.55 5.95 -17.19
N LEU A 40 0.30 7.26 -17.11
CA LEU A 40 1.15 8.23 -16.40
C LEU A 40 0.64 8.56 -14.99
N VAL A 41 -0.44 7.92 -14.54
CA VAL A 41 -0.89 8.03 -13.15
C VAL A 41 0.01 7.18 -12.26
N GLU A 42 0.50 7.78 -11.18
CA GLU A 42 1.37 7.10 -10.20
C GLU A 42 0.67 6.92 -8.86
N ILE A 43 0.94 5.78 -8.21
CA ILE A 43 0.45 5.44 -6.87
C ILE A 43 1.63 5.44 -5.88
N GLN A 44 1.43 6.03 -4.71
CA GLN A 44 2.44 6.06 -3.63
C GLN A 44 1.81 5.74 -2.27
N GLY A 45 2.52 4.98 -1.44
CA GLY A 45 2.11 4.68 -0.06
C GLY A 45 1.21 3.44 0.12
N LEU A 46 1.14 2.55 -0.88
CA LEU A 46 0.30 1.35 -0.85
C LEU A 46 1.15 0.08 -0.63
N GLU A 47 1.76 -0.07 0.55
CA GLU A 47 2.70 -1.18 0.84
C GLU A 47 2.12 -2.28 1.74
N ALA A 48 1.59 -1.92 2.92
CA ALA A 48 1.00 -2.88 3.86
C ALA A 48 0.00 -2.18 4.79
N GLY A 49 -0.95 -2.96 5.33
CA GLY A 49 -2.01 -2.44 6.19
C GLY A 49 -2.34 -3.31 7.39
N SER A 50 -3.13 -2.78 8.32
CA SER A 50 -3.62 -3.54 9.47
C SER A 50 -5.10 -3.31 9.71
N ILE A 51 -5.79 -4.33 10.21
CA ILE A 51 -7.22 -4.23 10.54
C ILE A 51 -7.45 -3.04 11.48
N GLY A 52 -8.49 -2.24 11.19
CA GLY A 52 -8.92 -1.14 12.03
C GLY A 52 -8.03 0.11 11.99
N GLU A 53 -6.87 0.05 11.33
CA GLU A 53 -6.02 1.20 11.05
C GLU A 53 -6.36 1.77 9.67
N GLU A 54 -6.39 3.10 9.52
CA GLU A 54 -6.62 3.73 8.24
C GLU A 54 -5.44 3.45 7.29
N ILE A 55 -5.76 2.92 6.12
CA ILE A 55 -4.81 2.76 5.02
C ILE A 55 -5.08 3.90 4.04
N ALA A 56 -4.03 4.66 3.73
CA ALA A 56 -4.12 5.79 2.81
C ALA A 56 -2.98 5.77 1.81
N PHE A 57 -3.28 6.13 0.57
CA PHE A 57 -2.32 6.24 -0.52
C PHE A 57 -2.63 7.45 -1.39
N THR A 58 -1.61 7.92 -2.10
CA THR A 58 -1.70 9.06 -3.01
C THR A 58 -1.86 8.57 -4.44
N VAL A 59 -2.75 9.22 -5.18
CA VAL A 59 -2.91 9.06 -6.64
C VAL A 59 -2.47 10.35 -7.30
N ASP A 60 -1.32 10.31 -7.98
CA ASP A 60 -0.75 11.46 -8.70
C ASP A 60 -1.05 11.35 -10.19
N ALA A 61 -1.94 12.21 -10.68
CA ALA A 61 -2.35 12.28 -12.08
C ALA A 61 -1.93 13.61 -12.73
N ARG A 62 -1.02 14.37 -12.10
CA ARG A 62 -0.64 15.74 -12.55
C ARG A 62 -0.07 15.77 -13.96
N VAL A 63 0.58 14.68 -14.37
CA VAL A 63 1.18 14.52 -15.70
C VAL A 63 0.37 13.61 -16.61
N ALA A 64 -0.83 13.18 -16.20
CA ALA A 64 -1.68 12.25 -16.96
C ALA A 64 -2.72 12.97 -17.85
N GLY A 65 -2.75 14.30 -17.85
CA GLY A 65 -3.82 15.09 -18.48
C GLY A 65 -5.02 15.27 -17.54
N SER A 66 -6.11 15.85 -18.03
CA SER A 66 -7.31 16.10 -17.19
C SER A 66 -8.21 14.87 -17.11
N GLY A 67 -8.79 14.61 -15.94
CA GLY A 67 -9.76 13.54 -15.81
C GLY A 67 -10.31 13.36 -14.40
N THR A 68 -11.16 12.36 -14.25
CA THR A 68 -11.70 11.92 -12.96
C THR A 68 -11.00 10.65 -12.53
N ILE A 69 -10.57 10.62 -11.26
CA ILE A 69 -10.03 9.43 -10.61
C ILE A 69 -11.15 8.69 -9.90
N THR A 70 -11.21 7.38 -10.14
CA THR A 70 -12.09 6.45 -9.43
C THR A 70 -11.24 5.38 -8.77
N VAL A 71 -11.55 5.04 -7.52
CA VAL A 71 -10.85 4.01 -6.75
C VAL A 71 -11.87 3.03 -6.17
N GLU A 72 -11.62 1.74 -6.35
CA GLU A 72 -12.37 0.66 -5.72
C GLU A 72 -11.42 -0.24 -4.94
N ALA A 73 -11.80 -0.59 -3.72
CA ALA A 73 -11.10 -1.60 -2.94
C ALA A 73 -12.01 -2.82 -2.80
N LEU A 74 -11.50 -4.02 -3.09
CA LEU A 74 -12.21 -5.27 -2.96
C LEU A 74 -11.53 -6.16 -1.93
N HIS A 75 -12.31 -6.80 -1.07
CA HIS A 75 -11.84 -7.85 -0.17
C HIS A 75 -12.72 -9.09 -0.36
N ASN A 76 -12.13 -10.22 -0.74
CA ASN A 76 -12.86 -11.43 -1.12
C ASN A 76 -13.95 -11.15 -2.18
N HIS A 77 -13.58 -10.36 -3.20
CA HIS A 77 -14.49 -9.91 -4.28
C HIS A 77 -15.70 -9.08 -3.81
N ARG A 78 -15.64 -8.50 -2.62
CA ARG A 78 -16.69 -7.61 -2.09
C ARG A 78 -16.17 -6.18 -1.95
N PRO A 79 -16.95 -5.17 -2.35
CA PRO A 79 -16.59 -3.78 -2.18
C PRO A 79 -16.31 -3.41 -0.72
N VAL A 80 -15.22 -2.69 -0.52
CA VAL A 80 -14.83 -2.05 0.73
C VAL A 80 -15.08 -0.55 0.56
N ARG A 81 -15.59 0.09 1.60
CA ARG A 81 -15.89 1.52 1.55
C ARG A 81 -14.58 2.32 1.46
N THR A 82 -14.35 2.92 0.29
CA THR A 82 -13.19 3.77 0.00
C THR A 82 -13.63 5.22 -0.13
N PHE A 83 -12.77 6.12 0.31
CA PHE A 83 -12.94 7.56 0.21
C PHE A 83 -11.82 8.15 -0.63
N VAL A 84 -12.17 9.07 -1.53
CA VAL A 84 -11.20 9.79 -2.36
C VAL A 84 -11.37 11.28 -2.10
N GLU A 85 -10.28 11.92 -1.71
CA GLU A 85 -10.17 13.35 -1.47
C GLU A 85 -9.24 13.96 -2.51
N GLN A 86 -9.59 15.11 -3.05
CA GLN A 86 -8.69 15.88 -3.89
C GLN A 86 -7.81 16.77 -3.02
N LEU A 87 -6.49 16.55 -3.07
CA LEU A 87 -5.50 17.33 -2.33
C LEU A 87 -5.04 18.58 -3.10
N ASP A 88 -4.90 18.44 -4.42
CA ASP A 88 -4.51 19.50 -5.36
C ASP A 88 -5.05 19.20 -6.76
N VAL A 89 -4.79 20.08 -7.74
CA VAL A 89 -5.10 19.85 -9.15
C VAL A 89 -4.47 18.52 -9.59
N GLN A 90 -5.31 17.54 -9.94
CA GLN A 90 -4.89 16.21 -10.37
C GLN A 90 -4.04 15.43 -9.33
N LEU A 91 -4.16 15.75 -8.04
CA LEU A 91 -3.52 15.01 -6.94
C LEU A 91 -4.58 14.61 -5.92
N TYR A 92 -4.65 13.33 -5.59
CA TYR A 92 -5.72 12.77 -4.77
C TYR A 92 -5.15 11.90 -3.64
N ARG A 93 -5.89 11.84 -2.55
CA ARG A 93 -5.69 10.91 -1.43
C ARG A 93 -6.85 9.93 -1.39
N ALA A 94 -6.57 8.66 -1.57
CA ALA A 94 -7.53 7.59 -1.36
C ALA A 94 -7.27 6.91 -0.02
N HIS A 95 -8.33 6.57 0.71
CA HIS A 95 -8.20 5.88 1.99
C HIS A 95 -9.41 4.99 2.32
N PHE A 96 -9.17 3.97 3.13
CA PHE A 96 -10.19 3.09 3.69
C PHE A 96 -9.72 2.49 5.02
N ILE A 97 -10.65 1.92 5.79
CA ILE A 97 -10.34 1.19 7.03
C ILE A 97 -10.75 -0.28 6.80
N PRO A 98 -9.79 -1.22 6.74
CA PRO A 98 -10.09 -2.63 6.55
C PRO A 98 -10.71 -3.23 7.81
N ALA A 99 -11.78 -4.01 7.64
CA ALA A 99 -12.44 -4.72 8.73
C ALA A 99 -11.98 -6.18 8.86
N GLY A 100 -11.17 -6.69 7.92
CA GLY A 100 -10.71 -8.08 7.88
C GLY A 100 -9.25 -8.17 7.43
N ALA A 101 -8.59 -9.25 7.84
CA ALA A 101 -7.24 -9.57 7.37
C ALA A 101 -7.30 -10.33 6.05
N GLY A 102 -6.21 -10.27 5.32
CA GLY A 102 -6.01 -10.95 4.04
C GLY A 102 -5.77 -9.96 2.91
N LYS A 103 -5.97 -10.46 1.70
CA LYS A 103 -5.68 -9.74 0.46
C LYS A 103 -6.80 -8.78 0.10
N TYR A 104 -6.40 -7.59 -0.34
CA TYR A 104 -7.27 -6.56 -0.89
C TYR A 104 -6.81 -6.24 -2.31
N ASP A 105 -7.75 -6.25 -3.26
CA ASP A 105 -7.50 -5.80 -4.63
C ASP A 105 -7.91 -4.32 -4.72
N ILE A 106 -6.96 -3.45 -5.01
CA ILE A 106 -7.20 -2.01 -5.14
C ILE A 106 -7.16 -1.65 -6.62
N HIS A 107 -8.30 -1.28 -7.17
CA HIS A 107 -8.42 -0.83 -8.54
C HIS A 107 -8.45 0.69 -8.63
N VAL A 108 -7.77 1.24 -9.63
CA VAL A 108 -7.73 2.68 -9.89
C VAL A 108 -7.93 2.95 -11.38
N TRP A 109 -8.84 3.87 -11.70
CA TRP A 109 -9.15 4.29 -13.06
C TRP A 109 -9.01 5.80 -13.21
N MET A 110 -8.64 6.23 -14.41
CA MET A 110 -8.75 7.61 -14.88
C MET A 110 -9.66 7.64 -16.10
N ASN A 111 -10.77 8.38 -16.03
CA ASN A 111 -11.77 8.46 -17.11
C ASN A 111 -12.18 7.07 -17.65
N ASP A 112 -12.50 6.14 -16.75
CA ASP A 112 -12.89 4.75 -17.03
C ASP A 112 -11.80 3.86 -17.69
N VAL A 113 -10.57 4.37 -17.83
CA VAL A 113 -9.41 3.58 -18.26
C VAL A 113 -8.58 3.20 -17.03
N GLU A 114 -8.35 1.91 -16.86
CA GLU A 114 -7.58 1.37 -15.73
C GLU A 114 -6.11 1.77 -15.84
N ILE A 115 -5.52 2.20 -14.72
CA ILE A 115 -4.13 2.67 -14.72
C ILE A 115 -3.14 1.51 -14.75
N ASN A 116 -1.88 1.81 -15.07
CA ASN A 116 -0.83 0.80 -15.03
C ASN A 116 -0.64 0.23 -13.62
N GLY A 117 -0.57 -1.10 -13.53
CA GLY A 117 -0.36 -1.81 -12.26
C GLY A 117 -1.63 -2.10 -11.46
N SER A 118 -2.77 -1.57 -11.87
CA SER A 118 -4.07 -1.95 -11.30
C SER A 118 -4.49 -3.35 -11.80
N PRO A 119 -5.07 -4.21 -10.94
CA PRO A 119 -5.24 -4.02 -9.50
C PRO A 119 -3.92 -4.12 -8.72
N PHE A 120 -3.79 -3.26 -7.71
CA PHE A 120 -2.73 -3.33 -6.71
C PHE A 120 -3.13 -4.30 -5.60
N LEU A 121 -2.29 -5.29 -5.34
CA LEU A 121 -2.51 -6.25 -4.27
C LEU A 121 -1.97 -5.71 -2.94
N LEU A 122 -2.82 -5.60 -1.93
CA LEU A 122 -2.46 -5.15 -0.59
C LEU A 122 -2.72 -6.25 0.43
N ASP A 123 -1.70 -6.62 1.21
CA ASP A 123 -1.83 -7.54 2.33
C ASP A 123 -2.16 -6.76 3.63
N VAL A 124 -3.29 -7.13 4.25
CA VAL A 124 -3.75 -6.56 5.53
C VAL A 124 -3.64 -7.60 6.63
N VAL A 125 -2.96 -7.26 7.72
CA VAL A 125 -2.76 -8.16 8.87
C VAL A 125 -3.61 -7.77 10.08
N ASP A 126 -3.96 -8.77 10.90
CA ASP A 126 -4.55 -8.52 12.22
C ASP A 126 -3.45 -8.45 13.29
N LYS A 127 -2.95 -7.26 13.61
CA LYS A 127 -1.97 -7.08 14.69
C LYS A 127 -2.53 -7.47 16.06
N THR A 128 -3.85 -7.41 16.28
CA THR A 128 -4.46 -7.79 17.57
C THR A 128 -4.49 -9.30 17.78
N SER A 129 -4.34 -10.08 16.72
CA SER A 129 -4.18 -11.54 16.79
C SER A 129 -2.79 -11.96 17.30
N ILE A 130 -1.83 -11.03 17.40
CA ILE A 130 -0.50 -11.32 17.92
C ILE A 130 -0.55 -11.45 19.44
N ALA A 131 -0.35 -12.66 19.94
CA ALA A 131 -0.32 -12.96 21.36
C ALA A 131 1.04 -13.51 21.78
N VAL A 132 1.55 -13.03 22.92
CA VAL A 132 2.80 -13.53 23.50
C VAL A 132 2.53 -14.21 24.83
N SER A 133 3.23 -15.32 25.10
CA SER A 133 3.10 -16.05 26.37
C SER A 133 4.36 -16.82 26.71
N GLY A 134 4.61 -17.05 28.00
CA GLY A 134 5.72 -17.87 28.47
C GLY A 134 6.52 -17.19 29.57
N ASP A 135 7.19 -18.02 30.36
CA ASP A 135 7.85 -17.59 31.60
C ASP A 135 8.99 -16.61 31.35
N GLY A 136 9.64 -16.66 30.18
CA GLY A 136 10.68 -15.71 29.79
C GLY A 136 10.20 -14.27 29.59
N LEU A 137 8.89 -13.99 29.71
CA LEU A 137 8.33 -12.62 29.79
C LEU A 137 8.17 -12.13 31.23
N SER A 138 8.09 -13.03 32.20
CA SER A 138 7.84 -12.71 33.61
C SER A 138 9.11 -12.80 34.46
N MET A 139 9.91 -13.84 34.26
CA MET A 139 11.16 -14.05 34.98
C MET A 139 12.23 -14.65 34.07
N ALA A 140 13.45 -14.15 34.22
CA ALA A 140 14.62 -14.69 33.55
C ALA A 140 15.82 -14.63 34.50
N SER A 141 16.67 -15.65 34.45
CA SER A 141 17.91 -15.69 35.22
C SER A 141 19.05 -15.16 34.37
N VAL A 142 19.91 -14.31 34.95
CA VAL A 142 21.08 -13.77 34.26
C VAL A 142 21.92 -14.90 33.71
N ASP A 143 22.45 -14.69 32.49
CA ASP A 143 23.25 -15.65 31.74
C ASP A 143 22.57 -16.98 31.38
N ASN A 144 21.28 -17.14 31.66
CA ASN A 144 20.49 -18.29 31.27
C ASN A 144 19.56 -17.96 30.10
N LEU A 145 19.27 -18.96 29.28
CA LEU A 145 18.36 -18.80 28.15
C LEU A 145 16.93 -18.61 28.68
N ALA A 146 16.31 -17.50 28.32
CA ALA A 146 14.90 -17.22 28.54
C ALA A 146 14.16 -17.34 27.21
N THR A 147 12.94 -17.89 27.27
CA THR A 147 12.13 -18.10 26.06
C THR A 147 10.69 -17.72 26.30
N PHE A 148 10.04 -17.27 25.24
CA PHE A 148 8.60 -17.10 25.20
C PHE A 148 8.08 -17.40 23.78
N MET A 149 6.79 -17.67 23.71
CA MET A 149 6.06 -18.02 22.49
C MET A 149 5.37 -16.77 21.94
N ILE A 150 5.36 -16.66 20.62
CA ILE A 150 4.63 -15.64 19.87
C ILE A 150 3.67 -16.39 18.96
N LYS A 151 2.37 -16.19 19.15
CA LYS A 151 1.34 -16.61 18.19
C LYS A 151 1.03 -15.41 17.31
N ALA A 152 1.28 -15.54 16.01
CA ALA A 152 1.05 -14.48 15.02
C ALA A 152 0.68 -15.15 13.69
N ALA A 153 -0.62 -15.28 13.42
CA ALA A 153 -1.11 -15.90 12.20
C ALA A 153 -1.02 -14.91 11.03
N GLY A 154 -0.47 -15.35 9.89
CA GLY A 154 -0.36 -14.51 8.70
C GLY A 154 0.70 -13.40 8.79
N VAL A 155 1.62 -13.49 9.73
CA VAL A 155 2.77 -12.59 9.88
C VAL A 155 4.03 -13.37 9.54
N ASP A 156 4.90 -12.85 8.66
CA ASP A 156 6.19 -13.48 8.39
C ASP A 156 7.12 -13.31 9.61
N SER A 157 7.88 -14.35 9.91
CA SER A 157 8.97 -14.31 10.89
C SER A 157 9.97 -13.16 10.69
N GLN A 158 10.20 -12.72 9.45
CA GLN A 158 11.12 -11.62 9.15
C GLN A 158 10.57 -10.25 9.55
N ASP A 159 9.25 -10.12 9.61
CA ASP A 159 8.56 -8.90 10.05
C ASP A 159 8.46 -8.80 11.58
N LEU A 160 8.73 -9.90 12.29
CA LEU A 160 8.78 -9.91 13.75
C LEU A 160 10.13 -9.42 14.26
N VAL A 161 10.11 -8.33 15.03
CA VAL A 161 11.30 -7.83 15.74
C VAL A 161 11.03 -7.83 17.24
N VAL A 162 11.77 -8.67 17.97
CA VAL A 162 11.77 -8.68 19.43
C VAL A 162 13.05 -8.02 19.91
N THR A 163 12.90 -6.87 20.58
CA THR A 163 14.02 -6.15 21.20
C THR A 163 13.89 -6.22 22.70
N ILE A 164 14.98 -6.59 23.37
CA ILE A 164 15.10 -6.63 24.82
C ILE A 164 15.92 -5.43 25.25
N THR A 165 15.37 -4.60 26.13
CA THR A 165 16.05 -3.42 26.69
C THR A 165 16.43 -3.70 28.14
N ALA A 166 17.72 -3.71 28.41
CA ALA A 166 18.23 -3.90 29.75
C ALA A 166 18.13 -2.58 30.57
N PRO A 167 18.10 -2.63 31.91
CA PRO A 167 18.02 -1.43 32.77
C PRO A 167 19.08 -0.35 32.50
N SER A 168 20.26 -0.74 32.01
CA SER A 168 21.32 0.18 31.56
C SER A 168 21.01 0.93 30.27
N GLY A 169 19.90 0.60 29.60
CA GLY A 169 19.52 1.10 28.27
C GLY A 169 20.12 0.32 27.11
N LYS A 170 20.97 -0.69 27.36
CA LYS A 170 21.51 -1.55 26.30
C LYS A 170 20.40 -2.40 25.70
N THR A 171 20.30 -2.42 24.37
CA THR A 171 19.32 -3.22 23.65
C THR A 171 19.96 -4.42 22.96
N LYS A 172 19.22 -5.52 22.88
CA LYS A 172 19.61 -6.71 22.12
C LYS A 172 18.39 -7.32 21.46
N ARG A 173 18.55 -7.77 20.21
CA ARG A 173 17.50 -8.53 19.52
C ARG A 173 17.45 -9.97 20.03
N ALA A 174 16.24 -10.47 20.28
CA ALA A 174 16.05 -11.89 20.53
C ALA A 174 16.20 -12.68 19.23
N ARG A 175 16.60 -13.95 19.33
CA ARG A 175 16.56 -14.88 18.21
C ARG A 175 15.14 -15.40 18.06
N ILE A 176 14.55 -15.25 16.88
CA ILE A 176 13.21 -15.78 16.58
C ILE A 176 13.37 -17.08 15.81
N ILE A 177 12.61 -18.10 16.20
CA ILE A 177 12.59 -19.41 15.58
C ILE A 177 11.16 -19.71 15.17
N ALA A 178 10.92 -19.95 13.88
CA ALA A 178 9.64 -20.45 13.39
C ALA A 178 9.44 -21.90 13.86
N LEU A 179 8.32 -22.15 14.53
CA LEU A 179 7.90 -23.50 14.92
C LEU A 179 6.75 -24.01 14.03
N SER A 180 5.94 -23.09 13.49
CA SER A 180 4.91 -23.32 12.47
C SER A 180 4.54 -21.98 11.81
N ASP A 181 3.66 -22.00 10.80
CA ASP A 181 3.19 -20.81 10.05
C ASP A 181 2.47 -19.73 10.89
N SER A 182 2.15 -20.03 12.15
CA SER A 182 1.46 -19.09 13.05
C SER A 182 2.09 -19.00 14.43
N THR A 183 3.19 -19.72 14.69
CA THR A 183 3.79 -19.80 16.02
C THR A 183 5.31 -19.75 15.94
N TYR A 184 5.89 -18.85 16.72
CA TYR A 184 7.32 -18.59 16.81
C TYR A 184 7.80 -18.69 18.26
N ARG A 185 9.07 -19.02 18.46
CA ARG A 185 9.75 -18.95 19.76
C ARG A 185 10.81 -17.85 19.74
N ALA A 186 10.70 -16.92 20.66
CA ALA A 186 11.75 -15.94 20.93
C ALA A 186 12.70 -16.50 21.98
N GLU A 187 14.00 -16.43 21.69
CA GLU A 187 15.11 -16.85 22.54
C GLU A 187 15.97 -15.64 22.88
N TRP A 188 16.17 -15.38 24.16
CA TRP A 188 17.00 -14.28 24.64
C TRP A 188 17.76 -14.66 25.91
N LYS A 189 18.78 -13.87 26.26
CA LYS A 189 19.61 -14.10 27.46
C LYS A 189 19.81 -12.76 28.18
N PRO A 190 19.35 -12.61 29.44
CA PRO A 190 19.60 -11.40 30.23
C PRO A 190 21.09 -11.29 30.57
N ILE A 191 21.63 -10.07 30.50
CA ILE A 191 23.03 -9.77 30.77
C ILE A 191 23.25 -8.98 32.08
N GLU A 192 22.18 -8.52 32.71
CA GLU A 192 22.23 -7.75 33.96
C GLU A 192 20.90 -7.86 34.72
N THR A 193 20.94 -7.59 36.02
CA THR A 193 19.76 -7.60 36.90
C THR A 193 19.06 -6.25 36.90
N GLY A 194 17.73 -6.25 36.87
CA GLY A 194 16.87 -5.09 37.10
C GLY A 194 15.55 -5.21 36.36
N LYS A 195 14.62 -4.29 36.62
CA LYS A 195 13.32 -4.28 35.95
C LYS A 195 13.50 -3.92 34.48
N GLN A 196 13.25 -4.87 33.59
CA GLN A 196 13.24 -4.63 32.15
C GLN A 196 11.89 -4.03 31.76
N SER A 197 11.91 -3.05 30.85
CA SER A 197 10.73 -2.37 30.31
C SER A 197 10.46 -2.81 28.89
#